data_AF-A0A9D7ZHF9-F1
#
_entry.id   AF-A0A9D7ZHF9-F1
#
_cell.length_a   1.000
_cell.length_b   1.000
_cell.length_c   1.000
_cell.angle_alpha   90.00
_cell.angle_beta   90.00
_cell.angle_gamma   90.00
#
_symmetry.space_group_name_H-M   'P 1'
#
loop_
_entity.id
_entity.type
_entity.pdbx_description
1 polymer ?
#
loop_
_entity_poly.entity_id
_entity_poly.type
_entity_poly.pdbx_seq_one_letter_code
_entity_poly.pdbx_strand_id
1 'polypeptide(L)'
;MNKDKVEKLKHEYIFGTPNPDGTISFCTLDELIKQYQVPSSTVYRKSAKEAWTKERKKYKSNVQEKIGLEKTKQLTQQIEMPQNKIIESLDLIMLRALDILRNEKTSARELLTLSKTIIFCNDYMSLNGFEQDSSESDELFKKIMGMLEQIKKFRLENPEFKFKEI
;
A
#
# COMPACT_ATOMS: atom_id res chain seq x y z
N MET A 1 29.66 39.47 21.45
CA MET A 1 28.23 39.36 21.84
C MET A 1 27.23 39.43 20.67
N ASN A 2 27.47 40.20 19.59
CA ASN A 2 26.47 40.37 18.51
C ASN A 2 26.48 39.29 17.41
N LYS A 3 27.62 38.60 17.17
CA LYS A 3 27.73 37.57 16.11
C LYS A 3 26.85 36.34 16.38
N ASP A 4 26.88 35.80 17.60
CA ASP A 4 26.06 34.62 17.96
C ASP A 4 24.56 34.86 17.81
N LYS A 5 24.08 36.07 18.13
CA LYS A 5 22.67 36.43 17.96
C LYS A 5 22.26 36.45 16.49
N VAL A 6 23.14 36.93 15.61
CA VAL A 6 22.88 36.97 14.17
C VAL A 6 22.91 35.57 13.55
N GLU A 7 23.78 34.66 14.02
CA GLU A 7 23.78 33.27 13.55
C GLU A 7 22.56 32.48 14.04
N LYS A 8 22.11 32.72 15.28
CA LYS A 8 20.84 32.15 15.78
C LYS A 8 19.64 32.66 14.99
N LEU A 9 19.59 33.96 14.70
CA LEU A 9 18.57 34.57 13.84
C LEU A 9 18.57 33.95 12.44
N LYS A 10 19.76 33.76 11.84
CA LYS A 10 19.89 33.10 10.54
C LYS A 10 19.30 31.70 10.58
N HIS A 11 19.66 30.92 11.61
CA HIS A 11 19.17 29.56 11.78
C HIS A 11 17.64 29.52 11.87
N GLU A 12 17.03 30.34 12.73
CA GLU A 12 15.57 30.41 12.87
C GLU A 12 14.87 30.92 11.59
N TYR A 13 15.46 31.88 10.88
CA TYR A 13 14.90 32.37 9.63
C TYR A 13 14.86 31.28 8.55
N ILE A 14 15.94 30.50 8.42
CA ILE A 14 16.10 29.50 7.36
C ILE A 14 15.34 28.22 7.69
N PHE A 15 15.49 27.70 8.91
CA PHE A 15 14.96 26.40 9.31
C PHE A 15 13.61 26.48 10.04
N GLY A 16 13.22 27.67 10.50
CA GLY A 16 12.02 27.88 11.30
C GLY A 16 12.23 27.50 12.77
N THR A 17 11.21 27.79 13.58
CA THR A 17 11.16 27.43 14.99
C THR A 17 10.09 26.35 15.22
N PRO A 18 10.44 25.25 15.92
CA PRO A 18 9.46 24.24 16.26
C PRO A 18 8.50 24.79 17.32
N ASN A 19 7.21 24.73 17.02
CA ASN A 19 6.15 25.06 17.96
C ASN A 19 5.86 23.84 18.86
N PRO A 20 5.23 24.05 20.03
CA PRO A 20 4.84 22.97 20.94
C PRO A 20 3.90 21.92 20.33
N ASP A 21 3.16 22.27 19.27
CA ASP A 21 2.25 21.39 18.53
C ASP A 21 2.96 20.54 17.46
N GLY A 22 4.29 20.65 17.34
CA GLY A 22 5.09 19.94 16.35
C GLY A 22 5.12 20.60 14.96
N THR A 23 4.44 21.74 14.78
CA THR A 23 4.53 22.52 13.53
C THR A 23 5.78 23.40 13.51
N ILE A 24 6.22 23.82 12.32
CA ILE A 24 7.36 24.73 12.17
C ILE A 24 6.84 26.10 11.73
N SER A 25 7.06 27.11 12.57
CA SER A 25 6.80 28.51 12.25
C SER A 25 7.99 29.12 11.54
N PHE A 26 7.75 29.97 10.53
CA PHE A 26 8.82 30.72 9.91
C PHE A 26 8.59 32.23 10.03
N CYS A 27 9.24 32.85 11.01
CA CYS A 27 9.20 34.28 11.23
C CYS A 27 9.85 35.09 10.09
N THR A 28 9.48 36.35 9.99
CA THR A 28 10.10 37.33 9.10
C THR A 28 11.42 37.85 9.68
N LEU A 29 12.26 38.46 8.85
CA LEU A 29 13.50 39.07 9.33
C LEU A 29 13.21 40.19 10.35
N ASP A 30 12.16 40.99 10.13
CA ASP A 30 11.79 42.10 11.02
C ASP A 30 11.36 41.62 12.43
N GLU A 31 10.58 40.54 12.49
CA GLU A 31 10.20 39.90 13.75
C GLU A 31 11.43 39.40 14.51
N LEU A 32 12.34 38.71 13.81
CA LEU A 32 13.56 38.18 14.43
C LEU A 32 14.54 39.30 14.81
N ILE A 33 14.64 40.36 14.02
CA ILE A 33 15.46 41.56 14.32
C ILE A 33 14.98 42.19 15.64
N LYS A 34 13.66 42.31 15.82
CA LYS A 34 13.04 42.82 17.05
C LYS A 34 13.30 41.89 18.24
N GLN A 35 13.16 40.58 18.05
CA GLN A 35 13.36 39.56 19.09
C GLN A 35 14.82 39.50 19.57
N TYR A 36 15.77 39.50 18.64
CA TYR A 36 17.20 39.37 18.95
C TYR A 36 17.87 40.71 19.30
N GLN A 37 17.17 41.83 19.09
CA GLN A 37 17.66 43.20 19.31
C GLN A 37 18.98 43.44 18.56
N VAL A 38 19.01 43.09 17.28
CA VAL A 38 20.18 43.24 16.41
C VAL A 38 19.95 44.39 15.41
N PRO A 39 21.00 45.10 14.97
CA PRO A 39 20.82 46.19 14.01
C PRO A 39 20.31 45.68 12.65
N SER A 40 19.16 46.19 12.18
CA SER A 40 18.52 45.75 10.93
C SER A 40 19.46 45.84 9.73
N SER A 41 20.22 46.95 9.62
CA SER A 41 21.20 47.16 8.54
C SER A 41 22.26 46.06 8.46
N THR A 42 22.67 45.51 9.60
CA THR A 42 23.65 44.41 9.65
C THR A 42 23.03 43.10 9.19
N VAL A 43 21.78 42.82 9.61
CA VAL A 43 21.04 41.61 9.25
C VAL A 43 20.72 41.59 7.76
N TYR A 44 20.15 42.66 7.19
CA TYR A 44 19.84 42.72 5.76
C TYR A 44 21.08 42.60 4.88
N ARG A 45 22.18 43.26 5.26
CA ARG A 45 23.46 43.15 4.52
C ARG A 45 23.99 41.72 4.52
N LYS A 46 23.96 41.03 5.66
CA LYS A 46 24.39 39.62 5.76
C LYS A 46 23.44 38.68 5.02
N SER A 47 22.14 38.86 5.20
CA SER A 47 21.07 38.11 4.53
C SER A 47 21.21 38.14 3.01
N ALA A 48 21.48 39.32 2.45
CA ALA A 48 21.71 39.50 1.02
C ALA A 48 23.03 38.85 0.57
N LYS A 49 24.13 39.11 1.30
CA LYS A 49 25.47 38.58 0.97
C LYS A 49 25.51 37.05 0.97
N GLU A 50 24.82 36.42 1.91
CA GLU A 50 24.79 34.97 2.09
C GLU A 50 23.54 34.31 1.49
N ALA A 51 22.71 35.09 0.79
CA ALA A 51 21.52 34.61 0.09
C ALA A 51 20.54 33.79 0.96
N TRP A 52 20.30 34.21 2.21
CA TRP A 52 19.47 33.44 3.17
C TRP A 52 18.07 33.12 2.65
N THR A 53 17.46 34.02 1.87
CA THR A 53 16.14 33.80 1.26
C THR A 53 16.16 32.63 0.27
N LYS A 54 17.25 32.47 -0.49
CA LYS A 54 17.43 31.35 -1.42
C LYS A 54 17.60 30.04 -0.65
N GLU A 55 18.37 30.07 0.44
CA GLU A 55 18.58 28.92 1.32
C GLU A 55 17.27 28.48 2.00
N ARG A 56 16.50 29.42 2.57
CA ARG A 56 15.16 29.19 3.13
C ARG A 56 14.21 28.57 2.10
N LYS A 57 14.21 29.09 0.86
CA LYS A 57 13.38 28.53 -0.22
C LYS A 57 13.76 27.09 -0.55
N LYS A 58 15.07 26.80 -0.65
CA LYS A 58 15.59 25.45 -0.88
C LYS A 58 15.20 24.51 0.27
N TYR A 59 15.37 24.95 1.51
CA TYR A 59 14.99 24.17 2.68
C TYR A 59 13.49 23.83 2.69
N LYS A 60 12.62 24.84 2.51
CA LYS A 60 11.16 24.63 2.42
C LYS A 60 10.78 23.64 1.33
N SER A 61 11.40 23.74 0.15
CA SER A 61 11.18 22.80 -0.96
C SER A 61 11.57 21.37 -0.57
N ASN A 62 12.76 21.19 0.00
CA ASN A 62 13.27 19.88 0.41
C ASN A 62 12.42 19.26 1.53
N VAL A 63 11.96 20.05 2.49
CA VAL A 63 11.07 19.58 3.56
C VAL A 63 9.73 19.14 2.99
N GLN A 64 9.14 19.92 2.08
CA GLN A 64 7.88 19.56 1.44
C GLN A 64 8.00 18.26 0.63
N GLU A 65 9.10 18.10 -0.10
CA GLU A 65 9.40 16.87 -0.85
C GLU A 65 9.53 15.66 0.08
N LYS A 66 10.31 15.78 1.16
CA LYS A 66 10.46 14.71 2.16
C LYS A 66 9.15 14.35 2.85
N ILE A 67 8.33 15.34 3.20
CA ILE A 67 6.98 15.12 3.76
C ILE A 67 6.12 14.38 2.74
N GLY A 68 6.18 14.77 1.46
CA GLY A 68 5.48 14.09 0.38
C GLY A 68 5.89 12.62 0.27
N LEU A 69 7.20 12.34 0.23
CA LEU A 69 7.74 10.98 0.16
C LEU A 69 7.31 10.13 1.37
N GLU A 70 7.40 10.66 2.58
CA GLU A 70 7.02 9.92 3.79
C GLU A 70 5.52 9.65 3.84
N LYS A 71 4.68 10.61 3.43
CA LYS A 71 3.23 10.40 3.30
C LYS A 71 2.90 9.33 2.27
N THR A 72 3.54 9.38 1.10
CA THR A 72 3.36 8.34 0.07
C THR A 72 3.75 6.97 0.62
N LYS A 73 4.90 6.86 1.30
CA LYS A 73 5.34 5.62 1.93
C LYS A 73 4.34 5.10 2.96
N GLN A 74 3.82 5.96 3.84
CA GLN A 74 2.82 5.58 4.82
C GLN A 74 1.52 5.10 4.16
N LEU A 75 1.07 5.78 3.11
CA LEU A 75 -0.11 5.37 2.34
C LEU A 75 0.11 4.02 1.66
N THR A 76 1.26 3.81 1.03
CA THR A 76 1.63 2.52 0.42
C THR A 76 1.62 1.40 1.45
N GLN A 77 2.24 1.61 2.62
CA GLN A 77 2.23 0.62 3.70
C GLN A 77 0.82 0.32 4.23
N GLN A 78 -0.03 1.34 4.33
CA GLN A 78 -1.43 1.18 4.74
C GLN A 78 -2.27 0.41 3.71
N ILE A 79 -1.87 0.39 2.43
CA ILE A 79 -2.52 -0.39 1.37
C ILE A 79 -1.97 -1.82 1.34
N GLU A 80 -0.64 -1.97 1.42
CA GLU A 80 0.05 -3.27 1.37
C GLU A 80 -0.33 -4.17 2.55
N MET A 81 -0.40 -3.63 3.78
CA MET A 81 -0.69 -4.45 4.97
C MET A 81 -2.06 -5.16 4.89
N PRO A 82 -3.18 -4.49 4.55
CA PRO A 82 -4.45 -5.14 4.30
C PRO A 82 -4.42 -6.11 3.12
N GLN A 83 -3.75 -5.75 2.01
CA GLN A 83 -3.66 -6.63 0.84
C GLN A 83 -2.96 -7.95 1.18
N ASN A 84 -1.83 -7.89 1.90
CA ASN A 84 -1.11 -9.10 2.34
C ASN A 84 -1.99 -10.00 3.22
N LYS A 85 -2.75 -9.43 4.16
CA LYS A 85 -3.69 -10.21 4.99
C LYS A 85 -4.80 -10.87 4.18
N ILE A 86 -5.26 -10.22 3.11
CA ILE A 86 -6.28 -10.78 2.22
C ILE A 86 -5.69 -11.96 1.45
N ILE A 87 -4.49 -11.81 0.88
CA ILE A 87 -3.79 -12.89 0.18
C ILE A 87 -3.58 -14.09 1.11
N GLU A 88 -3.05 -13.86 2.32
CA GLU A 88 -2.86 -14.92 3.33
C GLU A 88 -4.19 -15.64 3.65
N SER A 89 -5.29 -14.89 3.73
CA SER A 89 -6.61 -15.46 3.99
C SER A 89 -7.11 -16.31 2.81
N LEU A 90 -6.88 -15.87 1.57
CA LEU A 90 -7.23 -16.62 0.37
C LEU A 90 -6.42 -17.91 0.25
N ASP A 91 -5.12 -17.87 0.55
CA ASP A 91 -4.26 -19.06 0.59
C ASP A 91 -4.76 -20.08 1.62
N LEU A 92 -5.13 -19.62 2.83
CA LEU A 92 -5.72 -20.50 3.86
C LEU A 92 -7.04 -21.14 3.40
N ILE A 93 -7.88 -20.38 2.67
CA ILE A 93 -9.13 -20.90 2.10
C ILE A 93 -8.83 -21.97 1.04
N MET A 94 -7.85 -21.75 0.16
CA MET A 94 -7.43 -22.74 -0.84
C MET A 94 -6.86 -24.00 -0.20
N LEU A 95 -5.98 -23.87 0.81
CA LEU A 95 -5.44 -25.01 1.55
C LEU A 95 -6.56 -25.81 2.22
N ARG A 96 -7.54 -25.13 2.82
CA ARG A 96 -8.69 -25.79 3.45
C ARG A 96 -9.56 -26.51 2.41
N ALA A 97 -9.73 -25.92 1.22
CA ALA A 97 -10.44 -26.56 0.14
C ALA A 97 -9.74 -27.85 -0.34
N LEU A 98 -8.41 -27.83 -0.46
CA LEU A 98 -7.60 -29.01 -0.80
C LEU A 98 -7.74 -30.12 0.26
N ASP A 99 -7.74 -29.78 1.55
CA ASP A 99 -7.93 -30.75 2.63
C ASP A 99 -9.32 -31.40 2.60
N ILE A 100 -10.36 -30.64 2.24
CA ILE A 100 -11.71 -31.20 2.10
C ILE A 100 -11.77 -32.12 0.87
N LEU A 101 -11.14 -31.73 -0.25
CA LEU A 101 -11.07 -32.56 -1.46
C LEU A 101 -10.29 -33.86 -1.24
N ARG A 102 -9.31 -33.88 -0.33
CA ARG A 102 -8.58 -35.09 0.07
C ARG A 102 -9.41 -36.06 0.92
N ASN A 103 -10.56 -35.62 1.44
CA ASN A 103 -11.41 -36.42 2.30
C ASN A 103 -12.48 -37.14 1.47
N GLU A 104 -12.51 -38.48 1.53
CA GLU A 104 -13.33 -39.33 0.64
C GLU A 104 -14.85 -39.17 0.80
N LYS A 105 -15.32 -38.52 1.88
CA LYS A 105 -16.75 -38.34 2.22
C LYS A 105 -17.26 -36.91 2.04
N THR A 106 -16.94 -36.27 0.92
CA THR A 106 -17.44 -34.92 0.63
C THR A 106 -18.78 -34.99 -0.12
N SER A 107 -19.82 -34.32 0.37
CA SER A 107 -21.13 -34.28 -0.28
C SER A 107 -21.12 -33.39 -1.53
N ALA A 108 -22.05 -33.64 -2.46
CA ALA A 108 -22.21 -32.84 -3.68
C ALA A 108 -22.46 -31.34 -3.39
N ARG A 109 -23.09 -31.02 -2.26
CA ARG A 109 -23.34 -29.64 -1.82
C ARG A 109 -22.06 -28.97 -1.33
N GLU A 110 -21.22 -29.70 -0.59
CA GLU A 110 -19.91 -29.21 -0.14
C GLU A 110 -18.97 -28.99 -1.33
N LEU A 111 -18.97 -29.89 -2.32
CA LEU A 111 -18.23 -29.72 -3.57
C LEU A 111 -18.68 -28.48 -4.35
N LEU A 112 -19.97 -28.20 -4.41
CA LEU A 112 -20.50 -27.00 -5.07
C LEU A 112 -20.13 -25.71 -4.32
N THR A 113 -20.15 -25.73 -3.00
CA THR A 113 -19.72 -24.58 -2.19
C THR A 113 -18.23 -24.34 -2.38
N LEU A 114 -17.41 -25.39 -2.34
CA LEU A 114 -15.98 -25.32 -2.57
C LEU A 114 -15.62 -24.76 -3.95
N SER A 115 -16.26 -25.25 -5.01
CA SER A 115 -15.98 -24.75 -6.37
C SER A 115 -16.33 -23.27 -6.51
N LYS A 116 -17.45 -22.82 -5.94
CA LYS A 116 -17.81 -21.39 -5.91
C LYS A 116 -16.81 -20.55 -5.11
N THR A 117 -16.34 -21.05 -3.96
CA THR A 117 -15.35 -20.36 -3.14
C THR A 117 -14.01 -20.26 -3.86
N ILE A 118 -13.55 -21.32 -4.53
CA ILE A 118 -12.31 -21.32 -5.32
C ILE A 118 -12.41 -20.34 -6.49
N ILE A 119 -13.53 -20.34 -7.24
CA ILE A 119 -13.77 -19.39 -8.33
C ILE A 119 -13.71 -17.94 -7.82
N PHE A 120 -14.40 -17.64 -6.72
CA PHE A 120 -14.36 -16.32 -6.10
C PHE A 120 -12.94 -15.89 -5.71
N CYS A 121 -12.15 -16.80 -5.12
CA CYS A 121 -10.76 -16.50 -4.75
C CYS A 121 -9.90 -16.22 -5.99
N ASN A 122 -10.06 -17.00 -7.05
CA ASN A 122 -9.30 -16.84 -8.29
C ASN A 122 -9.65 -15.53 -9.03
N ASP A 123 -10.94 -15.21 -9.11
CA ASP A 123 -11.42 -13.95 -9.69
C ASP A 123 -10.90 -12.75 -8.89
N TYR A 124 -10.91 -12.86 -7.55
CA TYR A 124 -10.38 -11.80 -6.68
C TYR A 124 -8.87 -11.59 -6.88
N MET A 125 -8.07 -12.65 -6.96
CA MET A 125 -6.62 -12.53 -7.20
C MET A 125 -6.33 -11.93 -8.58
N SER A 126 -7.03 -12.38 -9.61
CA SER A 126 -6.88 -11.90 -11.00
C SER A 126 -7.23 -10.42 -11.15
N LEU A 127 -8.34 -9.97 -10.54
CA LEU A 127 -8.78 -8.56 -10.60
C LEU A 127 -7.82 -7.60 -9.88
N ASN A 128 -7.03 -8.10 -8.93
CA ASN A 128 -6.10 -7.29 -8.15
C ASN A 128 -4.63 -7.43 -8.61
N GLY A 129 -4.39 -8.03 -9.78
CA GLY A 129 -3.06 -8.11 -10.38
C GLY A 129 -2.09 -9.06 -9.67
N PHE A 130 -2.61 -9.97 -8.83
CA PHE A 130 -1.83 -11.07 -8.27
C PHE A 130 -1.78 -12.19 -9.29
N GLU A 131 -0.82 -12.12 -10.22
CA GLU A 131 -0.60 -13.20 -11.20
C GLU A 131 -0.18 -14.47 -10.48
N GLN A 132 -1.05 -15.49 -10.47
CA GLN A 132 -0.57 -16.88 -10.44
C GLN A 132 -0.07 -17.22 -11.84
N ASP A 133 1.08 -17.90 -11.94
CA ASP A 133 1.55 -18.55 -13.17
C ASP A 133 0.49 -19.60 -13.59
N SER A 134 -0.57 -19.16 -14.29
CA SER A 134 -1.85 -19.87 -14.37
C SER A 134 -1.98 -20.84 -15.55
N SER A 135 -0.97 -20.91 -16.42
CA SER A 135 -1.13 -21.58 -17.72
C SER A 135 -1.45 -23.08 -17.61
N GLU A 136 -0.85 -23.80 -16.66
CA GLU A 136 -1.16 -25.22 -16.43
C GLU A 136 -2.47 -25.44 -15.65
N SER A 137 -2.82 -24.54 -14.72
CA SER A 137 -4.02 -24.71 -13.89
C SER A 137 -5.32 -24.46 -14.68
N ASP A 138 -5.28 -23.50 -15.62
CA ASP A 138 -6.40 -23.15 -16.48
C ASP A 138 -6.72 -24.25 -17.50
N GLU A 139 -5.70 -24.92 -18.05
CA GLU A 139 -5.90 -26.06 -18.95
C GLU A 139 -6.46 -27.28 -18.22
N LEU A 140 -5.92 -27.59 -17.02
CA LEU A 140 -6.39 -28.70 -16.21
C LEU A 140 -7.85 -28.50 -15.78
N PHE A 141 -8.21 -27.29 -15.36
CA PHE A 141 -9.58 -26.94 -14.99
C PHE A 141 -10.54 -27.08 -16.19
N LYS A 142 -10.18 -26.54 -17.36
CA LYS A 142 -10.99 -26.69 -18.59
C LYS A 142 -11.19 -28.16 -18.97
N LYS A 143 -10.15 -28.98 -18.83
CA LYS A 143 -10.22 -30.42 -19.10
C LYS A 143 -11.15 -31.15 -18.14
N ILE A 144 -11.10 -30.83 -16.84
CA ILE A 144 -11.98 -31.40 -15.82
C ILE A 144 -13.44 -30.99 -16.09
N MET A 145 -13.70 -29.72 -16.40
CA MET A 145 -15.05 -29.24 -16.73
C MET A 145 -15.61 -29.92 -17.99
N GLY A 146 -14.78 -30.09 -19.03
CA GLY A 146 -15.18 -30.84 -20.23
C GLY A 146 -15.54 -32.30 -19.94
N MET A 147 -14.81 -32.98 -19.04
CA MET A 147 -15.15 -34.35 -18.63
C MET A 147 -16.48 -34.40 -17.86
N LEU A 148 -16.75 -33.42 -17.00
CA LEU A 148 -18.01 -33.34 -16.26
C LEU A 148 -19.21 -33.10 -17.20
N GLU A 149 -19.05 -32.29 -18.24
CA GLU A 149 -20.08 -32.10 -19.27
C GLU A 149 -20.34 -33.38 -20.07
N GLN A 150 -19.28 -34.11 -20.44
CA GLN A 150 -19.41 -35.40 -21.11
C GLN A 150 -20.18 -36.41 -20.26
N ILE A 151 -19.87 -36.49 -18.95
CA ILE A 151 -20.60 -37.36 -18.00
C ILE A 151 -22.07 -36.93 -17.89
N LYS A 152 -22.35 -35.62 -17.81
CA LYS A 152 -23.71 -35.09 -17.78
C LYS A 152 -24.50 -35.47 -19.03
N LYS A 153 -23.90 -35.28 -20.22
CA LYS A 153 -24.51 -35.66 -21.50
C LYS A 153 -24.77 -37.15 -21.58
N PHE A 154 -23.80 -37.97 -21.18
CA PHE A 154 -23.93 -39.42 -21.14
C PHE A 154 -25.08 -39.88 -20.23
N ARG A 155 -25.27 -39.26 -19.06
CA ARG A 155 -26.39 -39.56 -18.16
C ARG A 155 -27.76 -39.15 -18.71
N LEU A 156 -27.82 -38.05 -19.46
CA LEU A 156 -29.06 -37.64 -20.15
C LEU A 156 -29.43 -38.64 -21.24
N GLU A 157 -28.44 -39.16 -21.95
CA GLU A 157 -28.62 -40.16 -23.01
C GLU A 157 -28.85 -41.58 -22.45
N ASN A 158 -28.41 -41.86 -21.21
CA ASN A 158 -28.51 -43.17 -20.56
C ASN A 158 -29.08 -43.04 -19.12
N PRO A 159 -30.40 -42.82 -18.96
CA PRO A 159 -31.02 -42.53 -17.66
C PRO A 159 -30.91 -43.67 -16.64
N GLU A 160 -30.86 -44.92 -17.12
CA GLU A 160 -30.75 -46.14 -16.30
C GLU A 160 -29.31 -46.40 -15.80
N PHE A 161 -28.33 -45.65 -16.31
CA PHE A 161 -26.93 -45.83 -15.92
C PHE A 161 -26.69 -45.30 -14.51
N LYS A 162 -26.33 -46.20 -13.59
CA LYS A 162 -25.84 -45.89 -12.25
C LYS A 162 -24.39 -46.36 -12.12
N PHE A 163 -23.53 -45.47 -11.65
CA PHE A 163 -22.17 -45.87 -11.27
C PHE A 163 -22.26 -46.90 -10.15
N LYS A 164 -21.53 -48.02 -10.28
CA LYS A 164 -21.38 -48.97 -9.18
C LYS A 164 -20.62 -48.27 -8.05
N GLU A 165 -21.21 -48.25 -6.86
CA GLU A 165 -20.48 -47.89 -5.65
C GLU A 165 -19.33 -48.89 -5.47
N ILE A 166 -18.12 -48.37 -5.30
CA ILE A 166 -16.91 -49.15 -4.96
C ILE A 166 -16.80 -49.18 -3.44
#